data_AF-A0A7K0U4A4-F1
#
_entry.id   AF-A0A7K0U4A4-F1
#
_cell.length_a   1.000
_cell.length_b   1.000
_cell.length_c   1.000
_cell.angle_alpha   90.00
_cell.angle_beta   90.00
_cell.angle_gamma   90.00
#
_symmetry.space_group_name_H-M   'P 1'
#
loop_
_entity.id
_entity.type
_entity.pdbx_description
1 polymer ?
#
loop_
_entity_poly.entity_id
_entity_poly.type
_entity_poly.pdbx_seq_one_letter_code
_entity_poly.pdbx_strand_id
1 'polypeptide(L)'
;STLLGNGNRVVIEFAEALALRVPVEAPHFLFASDGAAAIEQALKIAFQYWTNKGVTGRNSYLAFGGAYHGDTIGSLSIGAGGFGTDIFDPLRFPVMRAPGFDTPNAIDVAIEMIVENCASLAAVVIEPLVQGAAGMEMLPAEEFAKLGIACRDNDVLLICDEVATGFGRTGTLFASEQCGLSPDLLVIGKGITGGYLAMAATVANERVYSAFLGDDLGPRTFYHGHSYSGNALAAAVALKHLELIYEWDVLANVNERSDQLRALLDAKIAERPEVKAIRLQGLMCGVELAAPREGLRWGRKVCASAVAQGVLLRPLGDVIVLMPMLTTTADEVERIVNVLDAAITEGTRT
;
A
#
# COMPACT_ATOMS: atom_id res chain seq x y z
N SER A 1 -1.57 16.25 -16.88
CA SER A 1 -0.90 15.38 -17.89
C SER A 1 -0.30 16.24 -18.99
N THR A 2 0.86 15.86 -19.54
CA THR A 2 1.48 16.53 -20.70
C THR A 2 0.68 16.36 -22.00
N LEU A 3 -0.34 15.49 -22.00
CA LEU A 3 -1.19 15.24 -23.15
C LEU A 3 -2.26 16.33 -23.39
N LEU A 4 -2.50 17.23 -22.44
CA LEU A 4 -3.40 18.39 -22.58
C LEU A 4 -4.78 18.04 -23.18
N GLY A 5 -5.43 16.99 -22.64
CA GLY A 5 -6.74 16.52 -23.12
C GLY A 5 -6.70 15.50 -24.24
N ASN A 6 -5.52 15.21 -24.82
CA ASN A 6 -5.34 14.07 -25.71
C ASN A 6 -5.21 12.77 -24.92
N GLY A 7 -5.54 11.65 -25.55
CA GLY A 7 -5.48 10.32 -24.93
C GLY A 7 -4.98 9.27 -25.90
N ASN A 8 -4.53 8.14 -25.34
CA ASN A 8 -4.29 6.93 -26.10
C ASN A 8 -5.42 5.94 -25.81
N ARG A 9 -5.92 5.28 -26.86
CA ARG A 9 -7.01 4.31 -26.77
C ARG A 9 -6.79 3.25 -25.69
N VAL A 10 -5.59 2.64 -25.62
CA VAL A 10 -5.33 1.55 -24.66
C VAL A 10 -5.30 2.02 -23.21
N VAL A 11 -4.99 3.30 -22.98
CA VAL A 11 -5.04 3.92 -21.65
C VAL A 11 -6.49 4.11 -21.21
N ILE A 12 -7.36 4.50 -22.15
CA ILE A 12 -8.80 4.63 -21.90
C ILE A 12 -9.41 3.25 -21.64
N GLU A 13 -9.13 2.27 -22.49
CA GLU A 13 -9.63 0.89 -22.33
C GLU A 13 -9.18 0.29 -20.98
N PHE A 14 -7.92 0.53 -20.58
CA PHE A 14 -7.43 0.12 -19.27
C PHE A 14 -8.17 0.82 -18.12
N ALA A 15 -8.34 2.14 -18.19
CA ALA A 15 -9.06 2.90 -17.16
C ALA A 15 -10.53 2.45 -17.05
N GLU A 16 -11.22 2.22 -18.17
CA GLU A 16 -12.60 1.73 -18.21
C GLU A 16 -12.72 0.32 -17.61
N ALA A 17 -11.80 -0.59 -17.95
CA ALA A 17 -11.79 -1.93 -17.38
C ALA A 17 -11.56 -1.91 -15.86
N LEU A 18 -10.64 -1.05 -15.40
CA LEU A 18 -10.29 -0.92 -13.99
C LEU A 18 -11.36 -0.17 -13.18
N ALA A 19 -12.09 0.77 -13.80
CA ALA A 19 -13.18 1.53 -13.18
C ALA A 19 -14.27 0.63 -12.57
N LEU A 20 -14.50 -0.53 -13.18
CA LEU A 20 -15.48 -1.51 -12.72
C LEU A 20 -15.05 -2.29 -11.47
N ARG A 21 -13.79 -2.14 -11.04
CA ARG A 21 -13.16 -3.01 -10.03
C ARG A 21 -12.57 -2.26 -8.85
N VAL A 22 -12.22 -0.99 -9.01
CA VAL A 22 -11.69 -0.18 -7.90
C VAL A 22 -12.79 0.10 -6.86
N PRO A 23 -12.45 0.13 -5.56
CA PRO A 23 -13.38 0.47 -4.47
C PRO A 23 -13.63 1.99 -4.39
N VAL A 24 -13.79 2.66 -5.53
CA VAL A 24 -14.00 4.10 -5.64
C VAL A 24 -15.25 4.35 -6.47
N GLU A 25 -16.21 5.09 -5.90
CA GLU A 25 -17.44 5.44 -6.60
C GLU A 25 -17.16 6.44 -7.74
N ALA A 26 -17.65 6.12 -8.94
CA ALA A 26 -17.48 6.91 -10.16
C ALA A 26 -16.01 7.39 -10.34
N PRO A 27 -15.09 6.44 -10.57
CA PRO A 27 -13.65 6.68 -10.44
C PRO A 27 -13.07 7.48 -11.62
N HIS A 28 -12.19 8.43 -11.29
CA HIS A 28 -11.42 9.23 -12.24
C HIS A 28 -9.93 9.00 -12.05
N PHE A 29 -9.23 8.59 -13.12
CA PHE A 29 -7.84 8.13 -13.06
C PHE A 29 -6.85 9.23 -13.45
N LEU A 30 -5.85 9.45 -12.60
CA LEU A 30 -4.63 10.18 -12.95
C LEU A 30 -3.43 9.24 -12.84
N PHE A 31 -2.81 8.95 -13.98
CA PHE A 31 -1.67 8.03 -14.03
C PHE A 31 -0.35 8.69 -13.61
N ALA A 32 0.48 7.90 -12.93
CA ALA A 32 1.81 8.23 -12.42
C ALA A 32 2.86 7.21 -12.90
N SER A 33 4.16 7.51 -12.72
CA SER A 33 5.26 6.58 -13.01
C SER A 33 5.41 5.47 -11.97
N ASP A 34 5.13 5.79 -10.71
CA ASP A 34 5.36 4.94 -9.55
C ASP A 34 4.49 5.39 -8.36
N GLY A 35 4.49 4.57 -7.30
CA GLY A 35 3.65 4.81 -6.12
C GLY A 35 3.95 6.11 -5.40
N ALA A 36 5.23 6.51 -5.29
CA ALA A 36 5.59 7.76 -4.62
C ALA A 36 5.04 8.97 -5.40
N ALA A 37 5.20 8.98 -6.73
CA ALA A 37 4.61 10.01 -7.57
C ALA A 37 3.07 10.05 -7.50
N ALA A 38 2.41 8.89 -7.36
CA ALA A 38 0.96 8.82 -7.16
C ALA A 38 0.53 9.32 -5.76
N ILE A 39 1.34 9.12 -4.73
CA ILE A 39 1.11 9.72 -3.41
C ILE A 39 1.24 11.25 -3.48
N GLU A 40 2.27 11.78 -4.16
CA GLU A 40 2.41 13.23 -4.38
C GLU A 40 1.19 13.81 -5.09
N GLN A 41 0.63 13.08 -6.07
CA GLN A 41 -0.63 13.45 -6.73
C GLN A 41 -1.78 13.49 -5.73
N ALA A 42 -1.98 12.43 -4.93
CA ALA A 42 -3.07 12.35 -3.95
C ALA A 42 -3.00 13.47 -2.90
N LEU A 43 -1.81 13.76 -2.37
CA LEU A 43 -1.60 14.86 -1.42
C LEU A 43 -1.98 16.21 -2.06
N LYS A 44 -1.45 16.51 -3.25
CA LYS A 44 -1.78 17.76 -3.94
C LYS A 44 -3.27 17.86 -4.30
N ILE A 45 -3.89 16.77 -4.72
CA ILE A 45 -5.33 16.72 -5.03
C ILE A 45 -6.16 17.01 -3.77
N ALA A 46 -5.83 16.36 -2.63
CA ALA A 46 -6.54 16.59 -1.38
C ALA A 46 -6.42 18.04 -0.90
N PHE A 47 -5.24 18.64 -0.97
CA PHE A 47 -5.03 20.05 -0.63
C PHE A 47 -5.80 21.00 -1.57
N GLN A 48 -5.69 20.80 -2.89
CA GLN A 48 -6.34 21.68 -3.86
C GLN A 48 -7.86 21.52 -3.87
N TYR A 49 -8.39 20.33 -3.51
CA TYR A 49 -9.83 20.13 -3.30
C TYR A 49 -10.38 21.17 -2.32
N TRP A 50 -9.76 21.34 -1.15
CA TRP A 50 -10.21 22.33 -0.16
C TRP A 50 -10.06 23.76 -0.64
N THR A 51 -8.98 24.06 -1.36
CA THR A 51 -8.76 25.36 -2.00
C THR A 51 -9.88 25.68 -3.00
N ASN A 52 -10.25 24.72 -3.85
CA ASN A 52 -11.31 24.88 -4.85
C ASN A 52 -12.70 24.99 -4.21
N LYS A 53 -12.89 24.41 -3.02
CA LYS A 53 -14.10 24.55 -2.19
C LYS A 53 -14.14 25.87 -1.41
N GLY A 54 -13.08 26.68 -1.45
CA GLY A 54 -12.97 27.94 -0.70
C GLY A 54 -12.77 27.75 0.80
N VAL A 55 -12.37 26.55 1.23
CA VAL A 55 -12.12 26.23 2.64
C VAL A 55 -10.64 26.42 2.95
N THR A 56 -10.33 27.39 3.81
CA THR A 56 -8.96 27.67 4.26
C THR A 56 -8.61 26.89 5.52
N GLY A 57 -7.33 26.61 5.73
CA GLY A 57 -6.83 25.98 6.96
C GLY A 57 -6.72 24.45 6.89
N ARG A 58 -7.37 23.80 5.93
CA ARG A 58 -7.25 22.35 5.67
C ARG A 58 -6.00 22.01 4.86
N ASN A 59 -4.86 22.05 5.53
CA ASN A 59 -3.53 21.92 4.92
C ASN A 59 -2.63 20.87 5.61
N SER A 60 -3.16 20.16 6.60
CA SER A 60 -2.43 19.13 7.35
C SER A 60 -2.89 17.73 6.96
N TYR A 61 -2.07 16.73 7.26
CA TYR A 61 -2.37 15.33 7.01
C TYR A 61 -2.25 14.53 8.30
N LEU A 62 -3.06 13.49 8.42
CA LEU A 62 -2.93 12.46 9.45
C LEU A 62 -2.43 11.18 8.77
N ALA A 63 -1.37 10.58 9.30
CA ALA A 63 -0.86 9.29 8.86
C ALA A 63 -0.51 8.41 10.07
N PHE A 64 -0.52 7.09 9.88
CA PHE A 64 -0.23 6.13 10.95
C PHE A 64 1.28 6.03 11.21
N GLY A 65 1.63 5.64 12.44
CA GLY A 65 2.98 5.19 12.78
C GLY A 65 3.38 3.97 11.94
N GLY A 66 4.67 3.78 11.68
CA GLY A 66 5.18 2.66 10.87
C GLY A 66 4.89 2.72 9.36
N ALA A 67 4.06 3.67 8.89
CA ALA A 67 3.61 3.72 7.51
C ALA A 67 4.73 3.94 6.48
N TYR A 68 4.54 3.45 5.25
CA TYR A 68 5.41 3.75 4.12
C TYR A 68 4.60 4.08 2.87
N HIS A 69 4.83 5.29 2.36
CA HIS A 69 4.12 5.82 1.19
C HIS A 69 5.08 6.17 0.03
N GLY A 70 6.37 5.82 0.14
CA GLY A 70 7.39 6.12 -0.87
C GLY A 70 8.43 7.15 -0.41
N ASP A 71 9.40 7.43 -1.28
CA ASP A 71 10.63 8.15 -0.92
C ASP A 71 10.80 9.54 -1.60
N THR A 72 9.75 10.09 -2.24
CA THR A 72 9.74 11.52 -2.62
C THR A 72 9.45 12.39 -1.40
N ILE A 73 9.76 13.69 -1.42
CA ILE A 73 9.69 14.53 -0.21
C ILE A 73 8.32 14.51 0.46
N GLY A 74 7.23 14.60 -0.31
CA GLY A 74 5.89 14.57 0.25
C GLY A 74 5.47 13.19 0.74
N SER A 75 5.74 12.15 -0.04
CA SER A 75 5.44 10.77 0.38
C SER A 75 6.27 10.34 1.60
N LEU A 76 7.54 10.75 1.67
CA LEU A 76 8.42 10.53 2.83
C LEU A 76 7.92 11.31 4.04
N SER A 77 7.36 12.52 3.85
CA SER A 77 6.78 13.32 4.93
C SER A 77 5.62 12.61 5.61
N ILE A 78 4.80 11.85 4.88
CA ILE A 78 3.68 11.06 5.43
C ILE A 78 4.06 9.61 5.79
N GLY A 79 5.21 9.08 5.37
CA GLY A 79 5.75 7.81 5.87
C GLY A 79 6.44 7.97 7.23
N ALA A 80 6.67 6.87 7.96
CA ALA A 80 7.44 6.88 9.22
C ALA A 80 8.96 7.08 9.00
N GLY A 81 9.42 6.97 7.75
CA GLY A 81 10.84 6.96 7.39
C GLY A 81 11.39 5.53 7.37
N GLY A 82 12.71 5.42 7.28
CA GLY A 82 13.43 4.16 7.27
C GLY A 82 14.87 4.34 7.71
N PHE A 83 15.64 3.26 7.69
CA PHE A 83 17.05 3.31 8.06
C PHE A 83 17.81 4.32 7.18
N GLY A 84 18.34 5.38 7.80
CA GLY A 84 19.13 6.42 7.14
C GLY A 84 18.33 7.50 6.40
N THR A 85 17.01 7.55 6.56
CA THR A 85 16.19 8.62 5.95
C THR A 85 16.13 9.89 6.78
N ASP A 86 16.59 9.85 8.03
CA ASP A 86 16.64 10.96 8.99
C ASP A 86 17.45 12.16 8.48
N ILE A 87 18.45 11.90 7.62
CA ILE A 87 19.19 12.96 6.91
C ILE A 87 18.29 13.89 6.08
N PHE A 88 17.10 13.42 5.66
CA PHE A 88 16.14 14.20 4.88
C PHE A 88 15.04 14.86 5.72
N ASP A 89 15.04 14.68 7.05
CA ASP A 89 14.02 15.28 7.93
C ASP A 89 13.88 16.81 7.79
N PRO A 90 14.96 17.59 7.55
CA PRO A 90 14.82 19.04 7.30
C PRO A 90 14.03 19.40 6.03
N LEU A 91 13.81 18.47 5.10
CA LEU A 91 13.04 18.68 3.88
C LEU A 91 11.55 18.30 4.05
N ARG A 92 11.21 17.57 5.10
CA ARG A 92 9.87 17.01 5.31
C ARG A 92 8.91 18.09 5.84
N PHE A 93 7.66 18.01 5.41
CA PHE A 93 6.60 18.84 5.98
C PHE A 93 5.98 18.17 7.22
N PRO A 94 5.42 18.93 8.18
CA PRO A 94 4.84 18.37 9.40
C PRO A 94 3.57 17.56 9.10
N VAL A 95 3.43 16.42 9.79
CA VAL A 95 2.30 15.48 9.65
C VAL A 95 1.86 15.04 11.04
N MET A 96 0.54 15.00 11.28
CA MET A 96 0.00 14.43 12.51
C MET A 96 0.15 12.91 12.47
N ARG A 97 0.51 12.30 13.60
CA ARG A 97 0.82 10.88 13.68
C ARG A 97 -0.10 10.15 14.64
N ALA A 98 -0.96 9.30 14.08
CA ALA A 98 -1.66 8.27 14.85
C ALA A 98 -0.67 7.16 15.26
N PRO A 99 -0.99 6.35 16.28
CA PRO A 99 -0.21 5.16 16.60
C PRO A 99 -0.05 4.21 15.41
N GLY A 100 0.99 3.37 15.41
CA GLY A 100 1.18 2.33 14.39
C GLY A 100 0.27 1.13 14.62
N PHE A 101 0.18 0.23 13.63
CA PHE A 101 -0.66 -0.98 13.73
C PHE A 101 -0.17 -1.98 14.80
N ASP A 102 1.06 -1.83 15.26
CA ASP A 102 1.65 -2.57 16.38
C ASP A 102 1.14 -2.09 17.75
N THR A 103 0.39 -0.98 17.79
CA THR A 103 -0.14 -0.38 19.01
C THR A 103 -1.62 -0.73 19.19
N PRO A 104 -2.05 -1.23 20.37
CA PRO A 104 -3.45 -1.48 20.65
C PRO A 104 -4.33 -0.23 20.44
N ASN A 105 -5.53 -0.42 19.89
CA ASN A 105 -6.53 0.64 19.65
C ASN A 105 -6.04 1.76 18.72
N ALA A 106 -5.05 1.51 17.85
CA ALA A 106 -4.50 2.52 16.94
C ALA A 106 -5.58 3.24 16.10
N ILE A 107 -6.60 2.51 15.63
CA ILE A 107 -7.70 3.11 14.85
C ILE A 107 -8.57 4.03 15.71
N ASP A 108 -8.88 3.66 16.96
CA ASP A 108 -9.73 4.49 17.83
C ASP A 108 -9.03 5.81 18.17
N VAL A 109 -7.73 5.76 18.47
CA VAL A 109 -6.92 6.97 18.67
C VAL A 109 -6.88 7.82 17.40
N ALA A 110 -6.73 7.21 16.22
CA ALA A 110 -6.78 7.95 14.96
C ALA A 110 -8.13 8.64 14.75
N ILE A 111 -9.24 8.00 15.12
CA ILE A 111 -10.59 8.57 15.06
C ILE A 111 -10.71 9.79 15.99
N GLU A 112 -10.24 9.69 17.23
CA GLU A 112 -10.19 10.83 18.16
C GLU A 112 -9.41 12.00 17.57
N MET A 113 -8.22 11.73 17.00
CA MET A 113 -7.41 12.73 16.33
C MET A 113 -8.11 13.36 15.13
N ILE A 114 -8.88 12.60 14.34
CA ILE A 114 -9.68 13.12 13.22
C ILE A 114 -10.72 14.10 13.74
N VAL A 115 -11.48 13.73 14.77
CA VAL A 115 -12.54 14.57 15.34
C VAL A 115 -11.95 15.87 15.90
N GLU A 116 -10.86 15.78 16.66
CA GLU A 116 -10.19 16.92 17.27
C GLU A 116 -9.58 17.89 16.25
N ASN A 117 -9.09 17.36 15.12
CA ASN A 117 -8.30 18.14 14.15
C ASN A 117 -8.98 18.31 12.78
N CYS A 118 -10.25 17.92 12.63
CA CYS A 118 -10.96 17.92 11.35
C CYS A 118 -10.90 19.26 10.59
N ALA A 119 -10.90 20.39 11.30
CA ALA A 119 -10.84 21.72 10.72
C ALA A 119 -9.51 22.04 10.00
N SER A 120 -8.41 21.35 10.35
CA SER A 120 -7.08 21.54 9.76
C SER A 120 -6.66 20.41 8.81
N LEU A 121 -7.37 19.27 8.84
CA LEU A 121 -7.04 18.11 8.03
C LEU A 121 -7.53 18.25 6.59
N ALA A 122 -6.56 18.16 5.67
CA ALA A 122 -6.82 17.95 4.25
C ALA A 122 -7.25 16.50 3.99
N ALA A 123 -6.52 15.54 4.54
CA ALA A 123 -6.81 14.12 4.41
C ALA A 123 -6.17 13.25 5.51
N VAL A 124 -6.72 12.05 5.68
CA VAL A 124 -6.10 10.92 6.37
C VAL A 124 -5.49 9.98 5.33
N VAL A 125 -4.27 9.49 5.56
CA VAL A 125 -3.59 8.53 4.68
C VAL A 125 -3.36 7.21 5.42
N ILE A 126 -3.73 6.10 4.79
CA ILE A 126 -3.60 4.76 5.38
C ILE A 126 -3.25 3.72 4.32
N GLU A 127 -2.42 2.74 4.70
CA GLU A 127 -2.29 1.45 3.99
C GLU A 127 -3.41 0.53 4.54
N PRO A 128 -4.45 0.19 3.75
CA PRO A 128 -5.53 -0.69 4.24
C PRO A 128 -5.00 -2.07 4.59
N LEU A 129 -5.46 -2.63 5.71
CA LEU A 129 -5.19 -4.00 6.19
C LEU A 129 -3.74 -4.30 6.60
N VAL A 130 -2.75 -3.95 5.78
CA VAL A 130 -1.33 -4.34 5.97
C VAL A 130 -0.39 -3.16 5.71
N GLN A 131 0.39 -2.79 6.72
CA GLN A 131 1.57 -1.94 6.57
C GLN A 131 2.78 -2.79 6.18
N GLY A 132 3.07 -2.85 4.88
CA GLY A 132 4.05 -3.79 4.35
C GLY A 132 5.47 -3.52 4.83
N ALA A 133 5.91 -2.27 4.74
CA ALA A 133 7.27 -1.87 5.11
C ALA A 133 7.50 -1.82 6.63
N ALA A 134 6.43 -1.78 7.43
CA ALA A 134 6.47 -1.84 8.89
C ALA A 134 6.84 -3.23 9.43
N GLY A 135 7.08 -4.22 8.57
CA GLY A 135 7.29 -5.61 8.98
C GLY A 135 6.00 -6.43 8.92
N MET A 136 5.16 -6.13 7.91
CA MET A 136 3.84 -6.75 7.73
C MET A 136 2.93 -6.57 8.94
N GLU A 137 2.98 -5.39 9.57
CA GLU A 137 2.03 -5.07 10.65
C GLU A 137 0.63 -4.97 10.07
N MET A 138 -0.35 -5.52 10.78
CA MET A 138 -1.72 -5.65 10.30
C MET A 138 -2.71 -5.49 11.44
N LEU A 139 -3.92 -5.05 11.10
CA LEU A 139 -5.06 -5.00 11.99
C LEU A 139 -6.22 -5.82 11.40
N PRO A 140 -7.17 -6.28 12.23
CA PRO A 140 -8.39 -6.92 11.73
C PRO A 140 -9.15 -6.00 10.77
N ALA A 141 -9.69 -6.56 9.68
CA ALA A 141 -10.30 -5.77 8.61
C ALA A 141 -11.52 -4.95 9.09
N GLU A 142 -12.29 -5.50 10.03
CA GLU A 142 -13.46 -4.87 10.63
C GLU A 142 -13.14 -3.57 11.38
N GLU A 143 -11.90 -3.38 11.82
CA GLU A 143 -11.47 -2.17 12.54
C GLU A 143 -11.42 -0.94 11.63
N PHE A 144 -11.27 -1.11 10.31
CA PHE A 144 -11.03 0.00 9.39
C PHE A 144 -12.30 0.76 9.01
N ALA A 145 -13.46 0.10 8.98
CA ALA A 145 -14.72 0.73 8.56
C ALA A 145 -15.06 1.97 9.41
N LYS A 146 -14.81 1.91 10.73
CA LYS A 146 -15.02 3.05 11.65
C LYS A 146 -14.14 4.25 11.32
N LEU A 147 -12.92 4.04 10.81
CA LEU A 147 -12.05 5.13 10.36
C LEU A 147 -12.66 5.83 9.14
N GLY A 148 -13.13 5.07 8.16
CA GLY A 148 -13.80 5.63 6.98
C GLY A 148 -15.08 6.40 7.32
N ILE A 149 -15.85 5.93 8.30
CA ILE A 149 -17.02 6.64 8.83
C ILE A 149 -16.59 7.95 9.50
N ALA A 150 -15.58 7.93 10.37
CA ALA A 150 -15.09 9.12 11.05
C ALA A 150 -14.58 10.20 10.07
N CYS A 151 -13.85 9.80 9.01
CA CYS A 151 -13.45 10.71 7.94
C CYS A 151 -14.69 11.37 7.30
N ARG A 152 -15.69 10.58 6.91
CA ARG A 152 -16.91 11.06 6.25
C ARG A 152 -17.71 12.01 7.14
N ASP A 153 -17.94 11.64 8.40
CA ASP A 153 -18.75 12.41 9.35
C ASP A 153 -18.11 13.76 9.72
N ASN A 154 -16.77 13.85 9.64
CA ASN A 154 -16.01 15.08 9.91
C ASN A 154 -15.57 15.82 8.63
N ASP A 155 -16.07 15.38 7.49
CA ASP A 155 -15.74 15.93 6.17
C ASP A 155 -14.23 15.95 5.89
N VAL A 156 -13.47 14.93 6.31
CA VAL A 156 -12.03 14.78 6.03
C VAL A 156 -11.85 13.76 4.91
N LEU A 157 -11.02 14.07 3.91
CA LEU A 157 -10.79 13.14 2.80
C LEU A 157 -10.02 11.90 3.26
N LEU A 158 -10.38 10.73 2.74
CA LEU A 158 -9.64 9.49 2.97
C LEU A 158 -8.79 9.10 1.75
N ILE A 159 -7.48 8.97 1.96
CA ILE A 159 -6.52 8.43 1.00
C ILE A 159 -6.16 7.00 1.41
N CYS A 160 -6.51 6.02 0.57
CA CYS A 160 -6.07 4.63 0.74
C CYS A 160 -4.88 4.34 -0.17
N ASP A 161 -3.73 4.03 0.42
CA ASP A 161 -2.53 3.57 -0.29
C ASP A 161 -2.57 2.04 -0.45
N GLU A 162 -2.97 1.61 -1.64
CA GLU A 162 -3.01 0.21 -2.06
C GLU A 162 -1.88 -0.12 -3.04
N VAL A 163 -0.77 0.63 -3.00
CA VAL A 163 0.40 0.34 -3.82
C VAL A 163 0.97 -1.04 -3.50
N ALA A 164 0.89 -1.50 -2.24
CA ALA A 164 1.37 -2.82 -1.83
C ALA A 164 0.29 -3.91 -1.86
N THR A 165 -0.93 -3.58 -1.43
CA THR A 165 -2.02 -4.52 -1.19
C THR A 165 -2.91 -4.76 -2.41
N GLY A 166 -2.99 -3.79 -3.32
CA GLY A 166 -3.83 -3.87 -4.51
C GLY A 166 -3.39 -4.96 -5.47
N PHE A 167 -4.30 -5.34 -6.36
CA PHE A 167 -4.15 -6.40 -7.36
C PHE A 167 -3.96 -7.79 -6.76
N GLY A 168 -4.74 -8.13 -5.73
CA GLY A 168 -4.92 -9.52 -5.31
C GLY A 168 -4.06 -10.00 -4.15
N ARG A 169 -3.12 -9.17 -3.68
CA ARG A 169 -2.06 -9.60 -2.77
C ARG A 169 -2.59 -10.10 -1.41
N THR A 170 -3.68 -9.53 -0.92
CA THR A 170 -4.30 -9.84 0.38
C THR A 170 -5.49 -10.83 0.29
N GLY A 171 -5.78 -11.38 -0.90
CA GLY A 171 -6.85 -12.37 -1.14
C GLY A 171 -8.08 -11.83 -1.88
N THR A 172 -8.31 -10.52 -1.85
CA THR A 172 -9.25 -9.79 -2.73
C THR A 172 -8.47 -8.89 -3.68
N LEU A 173 -9.12 -8.31 -4.69
CA LEU A 173 -8.42 -7.44 -5.63
C LEU A 173 -7.86 -6.21 -4.91
N PHE A 174 -8.64 -5.60 -4.02
CA PHE A 174 -8.22 -4.50 -3.15
C PHE A 174 -8.53 -4.80 -1.69
N ALA A 175 -7.61 -4.46 -0.79
CA ALA A 175 -7.77 -4.66 0.65
C ALA A 175 -8.88 -3.76 1.24
N SER A 176 -9.14 -2.60 0.64
CA SER A 176 -10.25 -1.71 1.03
C SER A 176 -11.62 -2.40 0.97
N GLU A 177 -11.79 -3.38 0.08
CA GLU A 177 -13.01 -4.20 0.00
C GLU A 177 -13.23 -4.99 1.31
N GLN A 178 -12.17 -5.60 1.84
CA GLN A 178 -12.19 -6.35 3.10
C GLN A 178 -12.41 -5.40 4.29
N CYS A 179 -11.78 -4.22 4.23
CA CYS A 179 -11.84 -3.21 5.27
C CYS A 179 -13.15 -2.41 5.31
N GLY A 180 -14.06 -2.61 4.34
CA GLY A 180 -15.27 -1.79 4.22
C GLY A 180 -14.97 -0.30 3.98
N LEU A 181 -13.83 0.02 3.39
CA LEU A 181 -13.40 1.38 3.10
C LEU A 181 -13.87 1.81 1.70
N SER A 182 -14.35 3.05 1.62
CA SER A 182 -14.70 3.73 0.38
C SER A 182 -13.88 5.02 0.28
N PRO A 183 -12.63 4.97 -0.19
CA PRO A 183 -11.75 6.13 -0.24
C PRO A 183 -12.26 7.26 -1.14
N ASP A 184 -11.88 8.49 -0.80
CA ASP A 184 -11.99 9.64 -1.70
C ASP A 184 -10.89 9.60 -2.76
N LEU A 185 -9.71 9.10 -2.37
CA LEU A 185 -8.56 8.91 -3.22
C LEU A 185 -7.96 7.52 -2.96
N LEU A 186 -7.82 6.73 -4.00
CA LEU A 186 -7.13 5.45 -3.97
C LEU A 186 -5.80 5.59 -4.71
N VAL A 187 -4.71 5.11 -4.11
CA VAL A 187 -3.39 5.11 -4.74
C VAL A 187 -2.97 3.68 -5.04
N ILE A 188 -2.65 3.42 -6.31
CA ILE A 188 -2.29 2.09 -6.81
C ILE A 188 -0.97 2.13 -7.57
N GLY A 189 -0.22 1.03 -7.52
CA GLY A 189 1.09 0.89 -8.17
C GLY A 189 1.46 -0.59 -8.27
N LYS A 190 2.76 -0.92 -8.23
CA LYS A 190 3.33 -2.29 -8.19
C LYS A 190 2.54 -3.32 -9.02
N GLY A 191 1.57 -3.98 -8.37
CA GLY A 191 0.71 -5.01 -8.97
C GLY A 191 -0.14 -4.53 -10.15
N ILE A 192 -0.31 -3.24 -10.37
CA ILE A 192 -1.08 -2.69 -11.50
C ILE A 192 -0.61 -3.22 -12.87
N THR A 193 0.69 -3.49 -13.03
CA THR A 193 1.27 -4.07 -14.25
C THR A 193 1.82 -5.49 -14.04
N GLY A 194 1.56 -6.11 -12.88
CA GLY A 194 2.25 -7.34 -12.48
C GLY A 194 3.77 -7.14 -12.29
N GLY A 195 4.25 -5.91 -12.18
CA GLY A 195 5.68 -5.58 -12.05
C GLY A 195 6.46 -5.54 -13.37
N TYR A 196 5.82 -5.70 -14.53
CA TYR A 196 6.49 -5.71 -15.82
C TYR A 196 6.96 -4.32 -16.26
N LEU A 197 6.18 -3.28 -15.99
CA LEU A 197 6.47 -1.91 -16.38
C LEU A 197 6.09 -0.93 -15.27
N ALA A 198 6.83 0.17 -15.17
CA ALA A 198 6.55 1.24 -14.22
C ALA A 198 5.24 1.96 -14.58
N MET A 199 4.25 1.87 -13.69
CA MET A 199 3.01 2.61 -13.73
C MET A 199 2.39 2.61 -12.35
N ALA A 200 1.69 3.69 -12.04
CA ALA A 200 0.85 3.86 -10.87
C ALA A 200 -0.34 4.75 -11.24
N ALA A 201 -1.30 4.91 -10.34
CA ALA A 201 -2.37 5.88 -10.50
C ALA A 201 -2.88 6.38 -9.16
N THR A 202 -3.32 7.63 -9.14
CA THR A 202 -4.27 8.14 -8.16
C THR A 202 -5.66 8.11 -8.77
N VAL A 203 -6.60 7.50 -8.07
CA VAL A 203 -7.99 7.38 -8.50
C VAL A 203 -8.85 8.23 -7.56
N ALA A 204 -9.53 9.23 -8.08
CA ALA A 204 -10.41 10.10 -7.32
C ALA A 204 -11.87 9.67 -7.49
N ASN A 205 -12.68 9.79 -6.43
CA ASN A 205 -14.12 9.69 -6.57
C ASN A 205 -14.71 10.94 -7.26
N GLU A 206 -15.97 10.85 -7.65
CA GLU A 206 -16.69 11.96 -8.29
C GLU A 206 -16.71 13.23 -7.42
N ARG A 207 -16.89 13.09 -6.11
CA ARG A 207 -16.91 14.22 -5.16
C ARG A 207 -15.63 15.06 -5.27
N VAL A 208 -14.47 14.40 -5.30
CA VAL A 208 -13.18 15.08 -5.43
C VAL A 208 -13.01 15.62 -6.84
N TYR A 209 -13.26 14.81 -7.87
CA TYR A 209 -13.08 15.19 -9.27
C TYR A 209 -13.90 16.44 -9.65
N SER A 210 -15.18 16.48 -9.26
CA SER A 210 -16.09 17.59 -9.53
C SER A 210 -15.61 18.93 -8.97
N ALA A 211 -14.79 18.93 -7.90
CA ALA A 211 -14.23 20.17 -7.35
C ALA A 211 -13.17 20.81 -8.26
N PHE A 212 -12.63 20.08 -9.25
CA PHE A 212 -11.65 20.57 -10.22
C PHE A 212 -12.31 21.06 -11.52
N LEU A 213 -13.61 20.82 -11.71
CA LEU A 213 -14.34 21.33 -12.88
C LEU A 213 -14.48 22.86 -12.81
N GLY A 214 -14.21 23.51 -13.93
CA GLY A 214 -14.23 24.96 -14.10
C GLY A 214 -13.78 25.36 -15.51
N ASP A 215 -13.50 26.64 -15.70
CA ASP A 215 -13.01 27.17 -16.96
C ASP A 215 -11.66 26.53 -17.37
N ASP A 216 -11.46 26.35 -18.67
CA ASP A 216 -10.21 25.81 -19.21
C ASP A 216 -9.01 26.67 -18.80
N LEU A 217 -7.95 26.01 -18.32
CA LEU A 217 -6.76 26.63 -17.72
C LEU A 217 -7.07 27.62 -16.56
N GLY A 218 -8.24 27.51 -15.94
CA GLY A 218 -8.65 28.33 -14.80
C GLY A 218 -7.96 27.95 -13.48
N PRO A 219 -8.26 28.66 -12.38
CA PRO A 219 -7.65 28.44 -11.06
C PRO A 219 -7.95 27.05 -10.45
N ARG A 220 -9.00 26.37 -10.93
CA ARG A 220 -9.34 25.01 -10.50
C ARG A 220 -8.57 23.92 -11.23
N THR A 221 -7.84 24.25 -12.30
CA THR A 221 -7.04 23.31 -13.06
C THR A 221 -5.98 22.65 -12.17
N PHE A 222 -5.88 21.33 -12.25
CA PHE A 222 -4.82 20.59 -11.56
C PHE A 222 -3.52 20.66 -12.35
N TYR A 223 -2.66 21.64 -12.02
CA TYR A 223 -1.36 21.82 -12.66
C TYR A 223 -0.33 20.80 -12.13
N HIS A 224 -0.47 19.56 -12.61
CA HIS A 224 0.43 18.46 -12.33
C HIS A 224 0.50 17.50 -13.52
N GLY A 225 1.68 16.93 -13.73
CA GLY A 225 1.91 15.86 -14.69
C GLY A 225 3.40 15.60 -14.87
N HIS A 226 3.70 14.47 -15.48
CA HIS A 226 5.04 14.10 -15.94
C HIS A 226 4.92 13.43 -17.31
N SER A 227 6.04 13.35 -18.04
CA SER A 227 6.07 12.92 -19.44
C SER A 227 5.55 11.50 -19.70
N TYR A 228 5.60 10.63 -18.69
CA TYR A 228 5.18 9.22 -18.79
C TYR A 228 3.77 8.97 -18.24
N SER A 229 3.02 10.01 -17.87
CA SER A 229 1.65 9.88 -17.36
C SER A 229 0.76 9.30 -18.47
N GLY A 230 0.15 8.14 -18.21
CA GLY A 230 -0.64 7.40 -19.19
C GLY A 230 0.21 6.74 -20.28
N ASN A 231 1.37 6.16 -19.92
CA ASN A 231 2.20 5.42 -20.87
C ASN A 231 1.42 4.27 -21.53
N ALA A 232 1.26 4.31 -22.85
CA ALA A 232 0.44 3.37 -23.61
C ALA A 232 0.92 1.92 -23.53
N LEU A 233 2.24 1.68 -23.53
CA LEU A 233 2.78 0.33 -23.43
C LEU A 233 2.53 -0.25 -22.03
N ALA A 234 2.73 0.55 -20.99
CA ALA A 234 2.42 0.14 -19.62
C ALA A 234 0.92 -0.12 -19.43
N ALA A 235 0.05 0.69 -20.03
CA ALA A 235 -1.41 0.48 -19.99
C ALA A 235 -1.82 -0.80 -20.73
N ALA A 236 -1.22 -1.11 -21.89
CA ALA A 236 -1.47 -2.38 -22.59
C ALA A 236 -1.09 -3.60 -21.72
N VAL A 237 0.06 -3.53 -21.04
CA VAL A 237 0.50 -4.59 -20.12
C VAL A 237 -0.41 -4.66 -18.89
N ALA A 238 -0.80 -3.53 -18.32
CA ALA A 238 -1.71 -3.46 -17.18
C ALA A 238 -3.09 -4.03 -17.49
N LEU A 239 -3.63 -3.71 -18.67
CA LEU A 239 -4.90 -4.26 -19.15
C LEU A 239 -4.81 -5.78 -19.28
N LYS A 240 -3.76 -6.31 -19.94
CA LYS A 240 -3.62 -7.76 -20.06
C LYS A 240 -3.39 -8.43 -18.70
N HIS A 241 -2.60 -7.82 -17.81
CA HIS A 241 -2.41 -8.31 -16.45
C HIS A 241 -3.74 -8.39 -15.68
N LEU A 242 -4.58 -7.36 -15.76
CA LEU A 242 -5.91 -7.34 -15.14
C LEU A 242 -6.79 -8.46 -15.69
N GLU A 243 -6.80 -8.69 -17.01
CA GLU A 243 -7.53 -9.84 -17.62
C GLU A 243 -7.03 -11.18 -17.06
N LEU A 244 -5.70 -11.38 -17.00
CA LEU A 244 -5.09 -12.61 -16.52
C LEU A 244 -5.41 -12.93 -15.06
N ILE A 245 -5.61 -11.92 -14.21
CA ILE A 245 -6.06 -12.12 -12.81
C ILE A 245 -7.36 -12.94 -12.78
N TYR A 246 -8.27 -12.70 -13.74
CA TYR A 246 -9.56 -13.39 -13.82
C TYR A 246 -9.51 -14.62 -14.70
N GLU A 247 -8.82 -14.57 -15.85
CA GLU A 247 -8.70 -15.72 -16.77
C GLU A 247 -8.04 -16.93 -16.09
N TRP A 248 -7.14 -16.72 -15.12
CA TRP A 248 -6.40 -17.77 -14.43
C TRP A 248 -6.84 -18.00 -12.98
N ASP A 249 -7.98 -17.43 -12.56
CA ASP A 249 -8.48 -17.54 -11.18
C ASP A 249 -7.41 -17.22 -10.12
N VAL A 250 -6.59 -16.19 -10.39
CA VAL A 250 -5.40 -15.87 -9.58
C VAL A 250 -5.77 -15.64 -8.12
N LEU A 251 -6.90 -14.99 -7.85
CA LEU A 251 -7.37 -14.74 -6.47
C LEU A 251 -7.73 -16.04 -5.74
N ALA A 252 -8.29 -17.04 -6.43
CA ALA A 252 -8.54 -18.34 -5.83
C ALA A 252 -7.22 -19.01 -5.44
N ASN A 253 -6.21 -18.99 -6.34
CA ASN A 253 -4.88 -19.48 -6.02
C ASN A 253 -4.25 -18.74 -4.83
N VAL A 254 -4.35 -17.41 -4.77
CA VAL A 254 -3.83 -16.63 -3.63
C VAL A 254 -4.42 -17.12 -2.31
N ASN A 255 -5.74 -17.30 -2.25
CA ASN A 255 -6.41 -17.74 -1.03
C ASN A 255 -6.02 -19.18 -0.64
N GLU A 256 -6.02 -20.12 -1.59
CA GLU A 256 -5.59 -21.50 -1.32
C GLU A 256 -4.12 -21.59 -0.86
N ARG A 257 -3.23 -20.83 -1.51
CA ARG A 257 -1.80 -20.81 -1.14
C ARG A 257 -1.57 -20.07 0.17
N SER A 258 -2.42 -19.09 0.52
CA SER A 258 -2.41 -18.44 1.84
C SER A 258 -2.72 -19.44 2.95
N ASP A 259 -3.78 -20.24 2.78
CA ASP A 259 -4.16 -21.28 3.74
C ASP A 259 -3.07 -22.35 3.89
N GLN A 260 -2.49 -22.78 2.76
CA GLN A 260 -1.38 -23.72 2.77
C GLN A 260 -0.14 -23.14 3.47
N LEU A 261 0.22 -21.88 3.18
CA LEU A 261 1.34 -21.20 3.80
C LEU A 261 1.12 -21.08 5.31
N ARG A 262 -0.09 -20.71 5.75
CA ARG A 262 -0.45 -20.65 7.17
C ARG A 262 -0.23 -21.99 7.86
N ALA A 263 -0.82 -23.06 7.32
CA ALA A 263 -0.70 -24.40 7.90
C ALA A 263 0.76 -24.87 8.02
N LEU A 264 1.59 -24.57 7.01
CA LEU A 264 3.02 -24.94 7.03
C LEU A 264 3.83 -24.10 8.01
N LEU A 265 3.56 -22.80 8.11
CA LEU A 265 4.20 -21.91 9.09
C LEU A 265 3.84 -22.32 10.52
N ASP A 266 2.58 -22.61 10.79
CA ASP A 266 2.12 -23.10 12.10
C ASP A 266 2.80 -24.42 12.47
N ALA A 267 2.91 -25.35 11.51
CA ALA A 267 3.48 -26.67 11.75
C ALA A 267 5.01 -26.67 11.93
N LYS A 268 5.75 -25.77 11.26
CA LYS A 268 7.23 -25.84 11.18
C LYS A 268 7.95 -24.67 11.84
N ILE A 269 7.33 -23.49 11.86
CA ILE A 269 8.02 -22.24 12.19
C ILE A 269 7.51 -21.61 13.49
N ALA A 270 6.20 -21.67 13.77
CA ALA A 270 5.58 -20.93 14.87
C ALA A 270 6.15 -21.26 16.25
N GLU A 271 6.38 -22.54 16.56
CA GLU A 271 6.86 -23.00 17.87
C GLU A 271 8.39 -22.93 18.03
N ARG A 272 9.10 -22.36 17.05
CA ARG A 272 10.55 -22.22 17.12
C ARG A 272 10.95 -21.13 18.12
N PRO A 273 11.95 -21.38 19.00
CA PRO A 273 12.38 -20.38 19.97
C PRO A 273 13.00 -19.13 19.34
N GLU A 274 13.46 -19.20 18.09
CA GLU A 274 14.00 -18.06 17.36
C GLU A 274 12.92 -17.19 16.71
N VAL A 275 11.65 -17.57 16.79
CA VAL A 275 10.51 -16.87 16.17
C VAL A 275 9.70 -16.19 17.25
N LYS A 276 9.48 -14.88 17.10
CA LYS A 276 8.69 -14.06 18.02
C LYS A 276 7.23 -14.00 17.60
N ALA A 277 6.96 -13.81 16.31
CA ALA A 277 5.62 -13.65 15.79
C ALA A 277 5.57 -14.01 14.29
N ILE A 278 4.42 -14.49 13.85
CA ILE A 278 4.11 -14.71 12.43
C ILE A 278 2.87 -13.88 12.11
N ARG A 279 2.99 -13.11 11.03
CA ARG A 279 1.98 -12.20 10.51
C ARG A 279 1.70 -12.62 9.08
N LEU A 280 0.46 -12.97 8.73
CA LEU A 280 0.07 -13.43 7.40
C LEU A 280 -1.33 -12.93 6.99
N GLN A 281 -1.41 -12.28 5.83
CA GLN A 281 -2.65 -11.93 5.14
C GLN A 281 -2.49 -12.17 3.63
N GLY A 282 -3.33 -13.01 3.04
CA GLY A 282 -3.15 -13.45 1.64
C GLY A 282 -1.75 -14.02 1.43
N LEU A 283 -1.01 -13.47 0.47
CA LEU A 283 0.41 -13.80 0.23
C LEU A 283 1.36 -12.67 0.67
N MET A 284 1.02 -11.96 1.76
CA MET A 284 1.91 -11.07 2.51
C MET A 284 2.20 -11.68 3.87
N CYS A 285 3.46 -12.07 4.09
CA CYS A 285 3.88 -12.69 5.34
C CYS A 285 5.12 -12.01 5.92
N GLY A 286 5.10 -11.78 7.23
CA GLY A 286 6.25 -11.43 8.04
C GLY A 286 6.49 -12.50 9.11
N VAL A 287 7.72 -13.04 9.17
CA VAL A 287 8.18 -13.90 10.27
C VAL A 287 9.20 -13.10 11.07
N GLU A 288 8.79 -12.63 12.25
CA GLU A 288 9.62 -11.83 13.15
C GLU A 288 10.50 -12.73 14.00
N LEU A 289 11.82 -12.49 13.98
CA LEU A 289 12.78 -13.27 14.76
C LEU A 289 13.02 -12.69 16.16
N ALA A 290 13.19 -13.58 17.13
CA ALA A 290 13.49 -13.27 18.54
C ALA A 290 15.01 -13.20 18.78
N ALA A 291 15.69 -12.20 18.22
CA ALA A 291 17.14 -12.05 18.44
C ALA A 291 17.47 -11.86 19.94
N PRO A 292 18.42 -12.63 20.51
CA PRO A 292 18.62 -12.74 21.96
C PRO A 292 19.30 -11.51 22.59
N ARG A 293 19.83 -10.60 21.77
CA ARG A 293 20.50 -9.38 22.20
C ARG A 293 20.18 -8.24 21.24
N GLU A 294 19.96 -7.07 21.82
CA GLU A 294 19.77 -5.84 21.07
C GLU A 294 20.97 -5.56 20.15
N GLY A 295 20.69 -5.17 18.90
CA GLY A 295 21.70 -4.91 17.88
C GLY A 295 22.20 -6.14 17.10
N LEU A 296 21.93 -7.37 17.57
CA LEU A 296 22.20 -8.58 16.78
C LEU A 296 21.12 -8.75 15.71
N ARG A 297 21.50 -8.65 14.44
CA ARG A 297 20.57 -8.79 13.30
C ARG A 297 20.69 -10.18 12.68
N TRP A 298 19.70 -11.03 12.95
CA TRP A 298 19.57 -12.35 12.34
C TRP A 298 18.93 -12.27 10.95
N GLY A 299 18.06 -11.28 10.70
CA GLY A 299 17.29 -11.19 9.45
C GLY A 299 18.14 -11.30 8.19
N ARG A 300 19.26 -10.57 8.13
CA ARG A 300 20.21 -10.64 6.99
C ARG A 300 20.88 -12.00 6.85
N LYS A 301 21.25 -12.65 7.95
CA LYS A 301 21.90 -13.97 7.93
C LYS A 301 20.94 -15.05 7.46
N VAL A 302 19.72 -15.05 7.99
CA VAL A 302 18.66 -15.97 7.58
C VAL A 302 18.32 -15.79 6.11
N CYS A 303 18.12 -14.55 5.63
CA CYS A 303 17.84 -14.31 4.21
C CYS A 303 19.02 -14.71 3.31
N ALA A 304 20.26 -14.45 3.70
CA ALA A 304 21.43 -14.88 2.94
C ALA A 304 21.52 -16.42 2.85
N SER A 305 21.20 -17.12 3.94
CA SER A 305 21.13 -18.59 3.95
C SER A 305 20.02 -19.13 3.03
N ALA A 306 18.83 -18.51 3.03
CA ALA A 306 17.75 -18.86 2.12
C ALA A 306 18.12 -18.65 0.65
N VAL A 307 18.78 -17.52 0.34
CA VAL A 307 19.27 -17.22 -1.02
C VAL A 307 20.30 -18.24 -1.48
N ALA A 308 21.21 -18.68 -0.61
CA ALA A 308 22.18 -19.73 -0.92
C ALA A 308 21.51 -21.09 -1.25
N GLN A 309 20.28 -21.30 -0.79
CA GLN A 309 19.45 -22.48 -1.08
C GLN A 309 18.47 -22.26 -2.27
N GLY A 310 18.57 -21.12 -2.94
CA GLY A 310 17.79 -20.79 -4.13
C GLY A 310 16.40 -20.22 -3.85
N VAL A 311 16.14 -19.68 -2.65
CA VAL A 311 14.90 -18.95 -2.34
C VAL A 311 15.23 -17.52 -1.94
N LEU A 312 14.80 -16.56 -2.76
CA LEU A 312 15.00 -15.14 -2.50
C LEU A 312 14.03 -14.65 -1.42
N LEU A 313 14.55 -14.42 -0.22
CA LEU A 313 13.84 -13.76 0.87
C LEU A 313 14.49 -12.41 1.18
N ARG A 314 13.70 -11.48 1.73
CA ARG A 314 14.16 -10.14 2.10
C ARG A 314 13.97 -9.91 3.60
N PRO A 315 14.95 -9.31 4.30
CA PRO A 315 14.77 -8.86 5.67
C PRO A 315 14.25 -7.41 5.72
N LEU A 316 13.35 -7.15 6.67
CA LEU A 316 13.04 -5.83 7.22
C LEU A 316 13.47 -5.83 8.69
N GLY A 317 14.71 -5.42 8.96
CA GLY A 317 15.33 -5.67 10.26
C GLY A 317 15.43 -7.18 10.52
N ASP A 318 14.72 -7.64 11.56
CA ASP A 318 14.61 -9.06 11.93
C ASP A 318 13.26 -9.69 11.54
N VAL A 319 12.46 -9.01 10.70
CA VAL A 319 11.30 -9.59 10.04
C VAL A 319 11.71 -10.18 8.69
N ILE A 320 11.55 -11.48 8.51
CA ILE A 320 11.72 -12.15 7.23
C ILE A 320 10.43 -12.01 6.43
N VAL A 321 10.52 -11.39 5.27
CA VAL A 321 9.38 -11.16 4.39
C VAL A 321 9.22 -12.31 3.40
N LEU A 322 8.04 -12.94 3.40
CA LEU A 322 7.62 -13.87 2.35
C LEU A 322 6.48 -13.20 1.56
N MET A 323 6.78 -12.86 0.30
CA MET A 323 5.80 -12.32 -0.65
C MET A 323 5.97 -13.03 -2.00
N PRO A 324 5.56 -14.31 -2.09
CA PRO A 324 5.75 -15.09 -3.31
C PRO A 324 4.87 -14.56 -4.45
N MET A 325 5.04 -15.06 -5.68
CA MET A 325 4.20 -14.65 -6.81
C MET A 325 2.73 -15.02 -6.57
N LEU A 326 1.78 -14.28 -7.14
CA LEU A 326 0.34 -14.61 -6.97
C LEU A 326 -0.03 -15.96 -7.60
N THR A 327 0.77 -16.41 -8.57
CA THR A 327 0.64 -17.70 -9.28
C THR A 327 1.53 -18.78 -8.68
N THR A 328 2.07 -18.59 -7.47
CA THR A 328 2.92 -19.59 -6.80
C THR A 328 2.15 -20.89 -6.64
N THR A 329 2.82 -22.00 -6.93
CA THR A 329 2.28 -23.36 -6.85
C THR A 329 2.37 -23.93 -5.43
N ALA A 330 1.64 -25.01 -5.16
CA ALA A 330 1.67 -25.67 -3.86
C ALA A 330 3.09 -26.17 -3.48
N ASP A 331 3.82 -26.74 -4.45
CA ASP A 331 5.18 -27.24 -4.25
C ASP A 331 6.18 -26.09 -3.95
N GLU A 332 5.99 -24.93 -4.59
CA GLU A 332 6.82 -23.76 -4.32
C GLU A 332 6.56 -23.18 -2.93
N VAL A 333 5.32 -23.17 -2.45
CA VAL A 333 5.01 -22.79 -1.06
C VAL A 333 5.72 -23.72 -0.07
N GLU A 334 5.65 -25.03 -0.30
CA GLU A 334 6.36 -26.00 0.54
C GLU A 334 7.88 -25.78 0.52
N ARG A 335 8.46 -25.57 -0.68
CA ARG A 335 9.88 -25.26 -0.83
C ARG A 335 10.28 -24.01 -0.05
N ILE A 336 9.49 -22.93 -0.13
CA ILE A 336 9.76 -21.68 0.58
C ILE A 336 9.81 -21.91 2.10
N VAL A 337 8.83 -22.61 2.66
CA VAL A 337 8.80 -22.86 4.11
C VAL A 337 9.92 -23.80 4.56
N ASN A 338 10.22 -24.85 3.79
CA ASN A 338 11.32 -25.76 4.09
C ASN A 338 12.68 -25.03 4.09
N VAL A 339 12.91 -24.16 3.12
CA VAL A 339 14.14 -23.36 3.06
C VAL A 339 14.19 -22.34 4.18
N LEU A 340 13.05 -21.71 4.53
CA LEU A 340 12.98 -20.79 5.66
C LEU A 340 13.36 -21.51 6.98
N ASP A 341 12.81 -22.68 7.24
CA ASP A 341 13.09 -23.48 8.45
C ASP A 341 14.59 -23.79 8.59
N ALA A 342 15.21 -24.28 7.51
CA ALA A 342 16.63 -24.55 7.46
C ALA A 342 17.46 -23.26 7.61
N ALA A 343 17.04 -22.17 6.96
CA ALA A 343 17.72 -20.89 6.98
C ALA A 343 17.68 -20.21 8.35
N ILE A 344 16.57 -20.34 9.10
CA ILE A 344 16.49 -19.91 10.49
C ILE A 344 17.53 -20.68 11.30
N THR A 345 17.50 -22.01 11.25
CA THR A 345 18.45 -22.87 11.98
C THR A 345 19.91 -22.52 11.71
N GLU A 346 20.27 -22.19 10.47
CA GLU A 346 21.65 -21.81 10.12
C GLU A 346 21.96 -20.36 10.53
N GLY A 347 21.07 -19.42 10.22
CA GLY A 347 21.28 -17.98 10.38
C GLY A 347 21.28 -17.51 11.84
N THR A 348 20.71 -18.31 12.75
CA THR A 348 20.62 -18.02 14.18
C THR A 348 21.68 -18.74 15.01
N ARG A 349 22.54 -19.58 14.41
CA ARG A 349 23.71 -20.15 15.10
C ARG A 349 24.61 -19.03 15.62
N THR A 350 24.84 -19.05 16.94
CA THR A 350 25.73 -18.13 17.65
C THR A 350 27.18 -18.53 17.53
#